data_AF-A0A2U2N6Q5-F1
#
_entry.id   AF-A0A2U2N6Q5-F1
#
_cell.length_a   1.000
_cell.length_b   1.000
_cell.length_c   1.000
_cell.angle_alpha   90.00
_cell.angle_beta   90.00
_cell.angle_gamma   90.00
#
_symmetry.space_group_name_H-M   'P 1'
#
loop_
_entity.id
_entity.type
_entity.pdbx_description
1 polymer ?
#
loop_
_entity_poly.entity_id
_entity_poly.type
_entity_poly.pdbx_seq_one_letter_code
_entity_poly.pdbx_strand_id
1 'polypeptide(L)'
;MSDQFLRVAEELGWDLEQQIQVLDDFVAGFGVSSRLDAWLAERSLGVHQRCNRAGLRDGMLRFVGELGAAGAFSHYLQRELRLAAEAALAAAAAEQEAAAAPAAEALAAEPPAPHRRWGWWPFRRQTRSLRESVAS
;
A
#
# COMPACT_ATOMS: atom_id res chain seq x y z
N MET A 1 24.51 2.04 11.78
CA MET A 1 23.75 1.42 10.68
C MET A 1 22.65 0.53 11.23
N SER A 2 22.95 -0.49 12.05
CA SER A 2 21.94 -1.38 12.62
C SER A 2 20.82 -0.63 13.37
N ASP A 3 21.15 0.39 14.16
CA ASP A 3 20.13 1.22 14.84
C ASP A 3 19.22 1.96 13.86
N GLN A 4 19.76 2.42 12.72
CA GLN A 4 18.96 3.09 11.69
C GLN A 4 17.98 2.10 11.07
N PHE A 5 18.45 0.89 10.72
CA PHE A 5 17.61 -0.16 10.18
C PHE A 5 16.48 -0.54 11.14
N LEU A 6 16.78 -0.75 12.42
CA LEU A 6 15.78 -1.14 13.40
C LEU A 6 14.73 -0.05 13.65
N ARG A 7 15.13 1.23 13.64
CA ARG A 7 14.17 2.35 13.73
C ARG A 7 13.24 2.40 12.52
N VAL A 8 13.77 2.23 11.31
CA VAL A 8 12.95 2.17 10.09
C VAL A 8 12.03 0.95 10.11
N ALA A 9 12.51 -0.20 10.56
CA ALA A 9 11.71 -1.40 10.72
C ALA A 9 10.57 -1.19 11.71
N GLU A 10 10.82 -0.52 12.84
CA GLU A 10 9.79 -0.17 13.81
C GLU A 10 8.76 0.80 13.22
N GLU A 11 9.23 1.86 12.55
CA GLU A 11 8.39 2.87 11.91
C GLU A 11 7.47 2.27 10.84
N LEU A 12 7.97 1.30 10.08
CA LEU A 12 7.22 0.59 9.04
C LEU A 12 6.47 -0.65 9.54
N GLY A 13 6.58 -0.97 10.83
CA GLY A 13 5.92 -2.12 11.43
C GLY A 13 6.45 -3.47 10.92
N TRP A 14 7.71 -3.53 10.47
CA TRP A 14 8.32 -4.74 9.96
C TRP A 14 8.59 -5.75 11.06
N ASP A 15 7.97 -6.92 10.93
CA ASP A 15 8.32 -8.09 11.72
C ASP A 15 9.71 -8.64 11.34
N LEU A 16 10.17 -9.64 12.08
CA LEU A 16 11.50 -10.23 11.88
C LEU A 16 11.64 -10.95 10.52
N GLU A 17 10.55 -11.44 9.95
CA GLU A 17 10.53 -12.07 8.63
C GLU A 17 10.76 -11.02 7.55
N GLN A 18 10.00 -9.94 7.63
CA GLN A 18 10.09 -8.79 6.73
C GLN A 18 11.47 -8.13 6.81
N GLN A 19 12.03 -7.96 8.02
CA GLN A 19 13.38 -7.42 8.19
C GLN A 19 14.42 -8.25 7.43
N ILE A 20 14.34 -9.57 7.49
CA ILE A 20 15.26 -10.47 6.78
C ILE A 20 15.03 -10.42 5.29
N GLN A 21 13.78 -10.39 4.84
CA GLN A 21 13.44 -10.27 3.43
C GLN A 21 13.99 -8.96 2.84
N VAL A 22 13.81 -7.83 3.52
CA VAL A 22 14.33 -6.53 3.08
C VAL A 22 15.85 -6.52 2.97
N LEU A 23 16.54 -7.19 3.90
CA LEU A 23 18.00 -7.34 3.84
C LEU A 23 18.42 -8.24 2.67
N ASP A 24 17.66 -9.30 2.39
CA ASP A 24 17.91 -10.20 1.27
C ASP A 24 17.70 -9.47 -0.07
N ASP A 25 16.61 -8.72 -0.21
CA ASP A 25 16.30 -7.91 -1.38
C ASP A 25 17.40 -6.87 -1.66
N PHE A 26 17.91 -6.22 -0.61
CA PHE A 26 19.04 -5.30 -0.74
C PHE A 26 20.30 -6.00 -1.24
N VAL A 27 20.65 -7.14 -0.65
CA VAL A 27 21.84 -7.93 -1.02
C VAL A 27 21.73 -8.48 -2.43
N ALA A 28 20.54 -8.93 -2.83
CA ALA A 28 20.23 -9.40 -4.18
C ALA A 28 20.35 -8.26 -5.20
N GLY A 29 19.80 -7.09 -4.90
CA GLY A 29 19.93 -5.90 -5.73
C GLY A 29 21.38 -5.42 -5.87
N PHE A 30 22.22 -5.67 -4.87
CA PHE A 30 23.65 -5.37 -4.90
C PHE A 30 24.49 -6.47 -5.57
N GLY A 31 23.89 -7.62 -5.93
CA GLY A 31 24.57 -8.71 -6.65
C GLY A 31 25.55 -9.52 -5.80
N VAL A 32 25.37 -9.58 -4.48
CA VAL A 32 26.31 -10.22 -3.55
C VAL A 32 25.70 -11.36 -2.72
N SER A 33 24.55 -11.91 -3.12
CA SER A 33 23.86 -12.99 -2.40
C SER A 33 24.73 -14.23 -2.18
N SER A 34 25.45 -14.69 -3.20
CA SER A 34 26.37 -15.83 -3.06
C SER A 34 27.51 -15.59 -2.08
N ARG A 35 27.95 -14.32 -1.96
CA ARG A 35 28.98 -13.91 -1.00
C ARG A 35 28.41 -13.82 0.41
N LEU A 36 27.16 -13.37 0.57
CA LEU A 36 26.45 -13.42 1.84
C LEU A 36 26.32 -14.86 2.33
N ASP A 37 25.88 -15.79 1.48
CA ASP A 37 25.71 -17.20 1.84
C ASP A 37 27.02 -17.82 2.34
N ALA A 38 28.12 -17.59 1.60
CA ALA A 38 29.44 -18.05 1.99
C ALA A 38 29.89 -17.43 3.33
N TRP A 39 29.65 -16.14 3.51
CA TRP A 39 30.01 -15.41 4.74
C TRP A 39 29.23 -15.88 5.96
N LEU A 40 27.93 -16.17 5.79
CA LEU A 40 27.06 -16.73 6.83
C LEU A 40 27.46 -18.16 7.17
N ALA A 41 27.78 -18.98 6.16
CA ALA A 41 28.24 -20.35 6.35
C ALA A 41 29.57 -20.41 7.15
N GLU A 42 30.53 -19.54 6.81
CA GLU A 42 31.82 -19.42 7.52
C GLU A 42 31.63 -19.08 9.00
N ARG A 43 30.59 -18.31 9.33
CA ARG A 43 30.28 -17.86 10.70
C ARG A 43 29.26 -18.74 11.42
N SER A 44 28.89 -19.88 10.85
CA SER A 44 27.87 -20.78 11.42
C SER A 44 26.50 -20.13 11.62
N LEU A 45 26.17 -19.12 10.81
CA LEU A 45 24.90 -18.38 10.79
C LEU A 45 23.98 -18.79 9.63
N GLY A 46 24.37 -19.81 8.86
CA GLY A 46 23.61 -20.29 7.70
C GLY A 46 22.34 -21.07 8.04
N VAL A 47 21.46 -21.20 7.04
CA VAL A 47 20.13 -21.84 7.08
C VAL A 47 20.15 -23.30 7.60
N HIS A 48 21.29 -24.00 7.50
CA HIS A 48 21.44 -25.38 7.96
C HIS A 48 21.88 -25.55 9.42
N GLN A 49 22.22 -24.46 10.11
CA GLN A 49 22.57 -24.50 11.53
C GLN A 49 21.42 -23.92 12.36
N ARG A 50 21.35 -24.25 13.66
CA ARG A 50 20.33 -23.74 14.61
C ARG A 50 20.52 -22.23 14.90
N CYS A 51 20.72 -21.41 13.87
CA CYS A 51 20.73 -19.97 13.96
C CYS A 51 19.29 -19.51 14.23
N ASN A 52 19.09 -18.77 15.32
CA ASN A 52 17.82 -18.08 15.50
C ASN A 52 17.67 -16.99 14.42
N ARG A 53 16.43 -16.68 14.05
CA ARG A 53 16.12 -15.68 13.02
C ARG A 53 16.75 -14.32 13.34
N ALA A 54 16.74 -13.90 14.60
CA ALA A 54 17.37 -12.65 15.03
C ALA A 54 18.88 -12.63 14.75
N GLY A 55 19.57 -13.74 14.98
CA GLY A 55 21.00 -13.90 14.68
C GLY A 55 21.29 -13.85 13.18
N LEU A 56 20.39 -14.36 12.34
CA LEU A 56 20.51 -14.25 10.88
C LEU A 56 20.43 -12.78 10.44
N ARG A 57 19.41 -12.04 10.89
CA ARG A 57 19.27 -10.60 10.63
C ARG A 57 20.53 -9.83 11.06
N ASP A 58 21.00 -10.08 12.28
CA ASP A 58 22.18 -9.39 12.82
C ASP A 58 23.45 -9.75 12.03
N GLY A 59 23.56 -11.00 11.57
CA GLY A 59 24.61 -11.45 10.66
C GLY A 59 24.58 -10.71 9.33
N MET A 60 23.42 -10.62 8.69
CA MET A 60 23.24 -9.89 7.43
C MET A 60 23.59 -8.40 7.58
N LEU A 61 23.18 -7.75 8.67
CA LEU A 61 23.55 -6.35 8.95
C LEU A 61 25.07 -6.17 9.11
N ARG A 62 25.74 -7.11 9.79
CA ARG A 62 27.21 -7.10 9.89
C ARG A 62 27.87 -7.28 8.53
N PHE A 63 27.37 -8.21 7.71
CA PHE A 63 27.85 -8.41 6.35
C PHE A 63 27.75 -7.13 5.51
N VAL A 64 26.59 -6.44 5.55
CA VAL A 64 26.42 -5.16 4.83
C VAL A 64 27.40 -4.10 5.35
N GLY A 65 27.71 -4.10 6.65
CA GLY A 65 28.75 -3.27 7.25
C GLY A 65 30.15 -3.58 6.71
N GLU A 66 30.54 -4.86 6.71
CA GLU A 66 31.85 -5.33 6.21
C GLU A 66 32.02 -5.12 4.70
N LEU A 67 30.92 -5.14 3.94
CA LEU A 67 30.90 -4.84 2.51
C LEU A 67 31.22 -3.36 2.22
N GLY A 68 31.11 -2.48 3.22
CA GLY A 68 31.26 -1.03 3.05
C GLY A 68 30.05 -0.37 2.38
N ALA A 69 28.91 -1.06 2.29
CA ALA A 69 27.72 -0.59 1.58
C ALA A 69 26.79 0.28 2.44
N ALA A 70 27.28 0.85 3.54
CA ALA A 70 26.48 1.59 4.51
C ALA A 70 25.72 2.77 3.91
N GLY A 71 26.36 3.57 3.05
CA GLY A 71 25.70 4.70 2.39
C GLY A 71 24.60 4.27 1.43
N ALA A 72 24.87 3.25 0.59
CA ALA A 72 23.88 2.68 -0.32
C ALA A 72 22.68 2.10 0.45
N PHE A 73 22.95 1.43 1.57
CA PHE A 73 21.92 0.89 2.43
C PHE A 73 21.06 1.97 3.08
N SER A 74 21.65 3.08 3.56
CA SER A 74 20.88 4.22 4.08
C SER A 74 19.97 4.83 3.01
N HIS A 75 20.43 4.98 1.77
CA HIS A 75 19.58 5.44 0.66
C HIS A 75 18.47 4.47 0.32
N TYR A 76 18.75 3.17 0.37
CA TYR A 76 17.75 2.12 0.20
C TYR A 76 16.64 2.22 1.24
N LEU A 77 16.99 2.38 2.53
CA LEU A 77 15.99 2.55 3.60
C LEU A 77 15.15 3.82 3.44
N GLN A 78 15.74 4.93 2.99
CA GLN A 78 14.98 6.15 2.69
C GLN A 78 13.98 5.94 1.56
N ARG A 79 14.35 5.15 0.55
CA ARG A 79 13.43 4.78 -0.54
C ARG A 79 12.26 3.95 -0.01
N GLU A 80 12.49 3.00 0.89
CA GLU A 80 11.42 2.18 1.48
C GLU A 80 10.43 3.02 2.30
N LEU A 81 10.93 3.96 3.12
CA LEU A 81 10.08 4.92 3.83
C LEU A 81 9.20 5.74 2.87
N ARG A 82 9.80 6.22 1.77
CA ARG A 82 9.06 6.98 0.76
C ARG A 82 7.98 6.15 0.09
N LEU A 83 8.29 4.91 -0.29
CA LEU A 83 7.32 4.01 -0.92
C LEU A 83 6.17 3.66 0.03
N ALA A 84 6.45 3.45 1.31
CA ALA A 84 5.41 3.22 2.31
C ALA A 84 4.49 4.45 2.46
N ALA A 85 5.04 5.65 2.48
CA ALA A 85 4.26 6.88 2.54
C ALA A 85 3.38 7.07 1.29
N GLU A 86 3.94 6.82 0.09
CA GLU A 86 3.20 6.86 -1.17
C GLU A 86 2.05 5.82 -1.21
N ALA A 87 2.31 4.60 -0.72
CA ALA A 87 1.30 3.54 -0.62
C ALA A 87 0.17 3.90 0.36
N ALA A 88 0.50 4.51 1.49
CA ALA A 88 -0.50 4.97 2.46
C ALA A 88 -1.40 6.08 1.88
N LEU A 89 -0.83 7.03 1.12
CA LEU A 89 -1.60 8.06 0.43
C LEU A 89 -2.51 7.47 -0.66
N ALA A 90 -2.01 6.49 -1.43
CA ALA A 90 -2.80 5.81 -2.43
C ALA A 90 -3.97 5.01 -1.81
N ALA A 91 -3.74 4.34 -0.68
CA ALA A 91 -4.79 3.64 0.05
C ALA A 91 -5.87 4.61 0.57
N ALA A 92 -5.46 5.75 1.15
CA ALA A 92 -6.41 6.76 1.63
C ALA A 92 -7.24 7.37 0.49
N ALA A 93 -6.65 7.58 -0.69
CA ALA A 93 -7.37 8.04 -1.88
C ALA A 93 -8.39 6.99 -2.37
N ALA A 94 -8.00 5.71 -2.38
CA ALA A 94 -8.88 4.61 -2.77
C ALA A 94 -10.08 4.46 -1.82
N GLU A 95 -9.88 4.65 -0.51
CA GLU A 95 -10.97 4.65 0.48
C GLU A 95 -11.93 5.83 0.29
N GLN A 96 -11.42 7.03 -0.04
CA GLN A 96 -12.26 8.19 -0.33
C GLN A 96 -13.09 8.01 -1.62
N GLU A 97 -12.51 7.39 -2.65
CA GLU A 97 -13.22 7.09 -3.89
C GLU A 97 -14.27 5.98 -3.69
N ALA A 98 -13.96 4.96 -2.90
CA ALA A 98 -14.92 3.93 -2.50
C ALA A 98 -16.06 4.49 -1.62
N ALA A 99 -15.77 5.48 -0.76
CA ALA A 99 -16.78 6.17 0.05
C ALA A 99 -17.61 7.20 -0.75
N ALA A 100 -17.14 7.65 -1.90
CA ALA A 100 -17.89 8.51 -2.84
C ALA A 100 -18.78 7.72 -3.81
N ALA A 101 -18.50 6.42 -4.01
CA ALA A 101 -19.29 5.53 -4.85
C ALA A 101 -20.77 5.27 -4.45
N PRO A 102 -21.21 5.30 -3.16
CA PRO A 102 -22.60 4.99 -2.84
C PRO A 102 -23.59 6.11 -3.23
N ALA A 103 -23.11 7.30 -3.61
CA ALA A 103 -23.97 8.39 -4.07
C ALA A 103 -24.41 8.22 -5.55
N ALA A 104 -23.67 7.45 -6.35
CA ALA A 104 -24.02 7.19 -7.75
C ALA A 104 -25.08 6.09 -7.91
N GLU A 105 -25.07 5.07 -7.05
CA GLU A 105 -26.10 4.02 -7.06
C GLU A 105 -27.45 4.50 -6.50
N ALA A 106 -27.46 5.50 -5.61
CA ALA A 106 -28.70 6.13 -5.15
C ALA A 106 -29.43 6.95 -6.24
N LEU A 107 -28.71 7.39 -7.30
CA LEU A 107 -29.31 8.02 -8.48
C LEU A 107 -29.65 7.03 -9.60
N ALA A 108 -29.14 5.79 -9.54
CA ALA A 108 -29.47 4.73 -10.49
C ALA A 108 -30.68 3.88 -10.06
N ALA A 109 -31.15 4.03 -8.81
CA ALA A 109 -32.38 3.43 -8.32
C ALA A 109 -33.63 4.29 -8.66
N GLU A 110 -33.74 4.76 -9.90
CA GLU A 110 -35.05 5.19 -10.41
C GLU A 110 -35.82 3.90 -10.82
N PRO A 111 -37.01 3.63 -10.23
CA PRO A 111 -37.75 2.41 -10.53
C PRO A 111 -38.11 2.34 -12.02
N PRO A 112 -37.99 1.18 -12.69
CA PRO A 112 -38.43 1.07 -14.07
C PRO A 112 -39.93 1.33 -14.13
N ALA A 113 -40.29 2.44 -14.77
CA ALA A 113 -41.66 2.81 -15.05
C ALA A 113 -42.41 1.63 -15.72
N PRO A 114 -43.58 1.22 -15.22
CA PRO A 114 -44.34 0.15 -15.83
C PRO A 114 -44.74 0.54 -17.25
N HIS A 115 -44.29 -0.27 -18.20
CA HIS A 115 -44.61 -0.17 -19.61
C HIS A 115 -46.13 -0.15 -19.81
N ARG A 116 -46.69 1.02 -20.08
CA ARG A 116 -48.09 1.17 -20.51
C ARG A 116 -48.23 0.65 -21.94
N ARG A 117 -48.78 -0.56 -22.08
CA ARG A 117 -49.30 -1.07 -23.35
C ARG A 117 -50.73 -0.57 -23.55
N TRP A 118 -50.82 0.52 -24.32
CA TRP A 118 -51.88 0.96 -25.24
C TRP A 118 -53.32 0.45 -25.00
N GLY A 119 -54.22 1.38 -24.69
CA GLY A 119 -55.67 1.14 -24.71
C GLY A 119 -56.52 2.34 -24.33
N TRP A 120 -56.75 3.23 -25.30
CA TRP A 120 -57.90 4.15 -25.43
C TRP A 120 -58.07 5.38 -24.50
N TRP A 121 -57.85 6.53 -25.15
CA TRP A 121 -58.64 7.78 -25.10
C TRP A 121 -58.32 8.90 -24.08
N PRO A 122 -58.58 10.17 -24.48
CA PRO A 122 -57.68 11.29 -24.23
C PRO A 122 -58.28 12.27 -23.20
N PHE A 123 -57.45 12.97 -22.43
CA PHE A 123 -57.87 14.31 -22.00
C PHE A 123 -56.71 15.20 -21.52
N ARG A 124 -56.63 16.34 -22.22
CA ARG A 124 -56.09 17.66 -21.84
C ARG A 124 -54.69 17.77 -21.23
N ARG A 125 -53.80 18.33 -22.06
CA ARG A 125 -52.80 19.31 -21.63
C ARG A 125 -53.48 20.41 -20.81
N GLN A 126 -52.93 20.73 -19.65
CA GLN A 126 -52.92 22.10 -19.18
C GLN A 126 -51.58 22.43 -18.53
N THR A 127 -50.72 23.07 -19.34
CA THR A 127 -49.60 23.87 -18.88
C THR A 127 -50.11 25.19 -18.31
N ARG A 128 -49.74 25.52 -17.07
CA ARG A 128 -49.47 26.91 -16.65
C ARG A 128 -48.82 26.86 -15.26
N SER A 129 -47.49 26.88 -15.21
CA SER A 129 -46.66 28.08 -15.03
C SER A 129 -47.04 28.90 -13.80
N LEU A 130 -46.14 28.85 -12.82
CA LEU A 130 -45.95 29.88 -11.79
C LEU A 130 -45.95 31.29 -12.41
N ARG A 131 -46.52 32.22 -11.63
CA ARG A 131 -46.15 33.64 -11.41
C ARG A 131 -47.17 34.18 -10.39
N GLU A 132 -46.80 34.34 -9.12
CA GLU A 132 -46.21 35.57 -8.54
C GLU A 132 -47.02 36.86 -8.73
N SER A 133 -47.09 37.65 -7.64
CA SER A 133 -47.58 39.03 -7.45
C SER A 133 -49.04 39.16 -6.94
N VAL A 134 -49.31 39.58 -5.69
CA VAL A 134 -49.07 40.86 -4.96
C VAL A 134 -50.15 41.93 -5.24
N ALA A 135 -50.75 42.44 -4.15
CA ALA A 135 -51.54 43.68 -3.97
C ALA A 135 -52.90 43.76 -4.71
N SER A 136 -54.00 44.28 -4.15
CA SER A 136 -54.23 45.27 -3.08
C SER A 136 -55.50 44.95 -2.30
#